data_AF-A0A953NTQ0-F1
#
_entry.id   AF-A0A953NTQ0-F1
#
_cell.length_a   1.000
_cell.length_b   1.000
_cell.length_c   1.000
_cell.angle_alpha   90.00
_cell.angle_beta   90.00
_cell.angle_gamma   90.00
#
_symmetry.space_group_name_H-M   'P 1'
#
loop_
_entity.id
_entity.type
_entity.pdbx_description
1 polymer ?
#
loop_
_entity_poly.entity_id
_entity_poly.type
_entity_poly.pdbx_seq_one_letter_code
_entity_poly.pdbx_strand_id
1 'polypeptide(L)'
;MLTANEQALLNALADLEQAVASVRTANPRPDLQARFARIDELARQLPHGTDPNLLHFLQKKSYEKARRFLEGRGAENQRGNCRQ
;
A
#
# COMPACT_ATOMS: atom_id res chain seq x y z
N MET A 1 -5.04 -2.41 -14.54
CA MET A 1 -5.55 -1.29 -13.70
C MET A 1 -5.41 -1.67 -12.24
N LEU A 2 -4.96 -0.77 -11.36
CA LEU A 2 -5.10 -0.99 -9.91
C LEU A 2 -6.58 -0.95 -9.55
N THR A 3 -7.04 -1.89 -8.73
CA THR A 3 -8.38 -1.85 -8.15
C THR A 3 -8.49 -0.74 -7.10
N ALA A 4 -9.71 -0.33 -6.76
CA ALA A 4 -9.94 0.65 -5.69
C ALA A 4 -9.30 0.22 -4.36
N ASN A 5 -9.30 -1.09 -4.06
CA ASN A 5 -8.71 -1.65 -2.84
C ASN A 5 -7.18 -1.57 -2.86
N GLU A 6 -6.55 -1.89 -3.98
CA GLU A 6 -5.09 -1.74 -4.14
C GLU A 6 -4.65 -0.28 -4.08
N GLN A 7 -5.43 0.65 -4.65
CA GLN A 7 -5.13 2.08 -4.60
C GLN A 7 -5.30 2.63 -3.18
N ALA A 8 -6.34 2.20 -2.45
CA ALA A 8 -6.52 2.54 -1.04
C ALA A 8 -5.37 1.99 -0.18
N LEU A 9 -4.94 0.75 -0.45
CA LEU A 9 -3.79 0.13 0.21
C LEU A 9 -2.50 0.91 -0.06
N LEU A 10 -2.24 1.29 -1.30
CA LEU A 10 -1.08 2.09 -1.69
C LEU A 10 -1.04 3.43 -0.92
N ASN A 11 -2.17 4.13 -0.86
CA ASN A 11 -2.28 5.37 -0.10
C ASN A 11 -2.06 5.15 1.41
N ALA A 12 -2.60 4.07 1.98
CA ALA A 12 -2.40 3.74 3.40
C ALA A 12 -0.94 3.41 3.72
N LEU A 13 -0.24 2.71 2.82
CA LEU A 13 1.19 2.41 2.96
C LEU A 13 2.03 3.70 2.92
N ALA A 14 1.73 4.61 2.00
CA ALA A 14 2.41 5.91 1.91
C ALA A 14 2.14 6.80 3.14
N ASP A 15 0.90 6.86 3.62
CA ASP A 15 0.53 7.57 4.85
C ASP A 15 1.27 7.01 6.07
N LEU A 16 1.39 5.70 6.19
CA LEU A 16 2.17 5.06 7.25
C LEU A 16 3.64 5.50 7.20
N GLU A 17 4.29 5.50 6.03
CA GLU A 17 5.69 5.95 5.91
C GLU A 17 5.85 7.42 6.32
N GLN A 18 4.95 8.30 5.87
CA GLN A 18 4.95 9.71 6.24
C GLN A 18 4.73 9.92 7.75
N ALA A 19 3.83 9.14 8.34
CA ALA A 19 3.54 9.16 9.76
C ALA A 19 4.72 8.67 10.59
N VAL A 20 5.41 7.61 10.16
CA VAL A 20 6.63 7.11 10.80
C VAL A 20 7.76 8.13 10.71
N ALA A 21 7.95 8.77 9.54
CA ALA A 21 8.94 9.83 9.38
C ALA A 21 8.65 11.04 10.29
N SER A 22 7.37 11.38 10.45
CA SER A 22 6.93 12.52 11.26
C SER A 22 6.71 12.16 12.74
N VAL A 23 6.79 10.89 13.16
CA VAL A 23 6.42 10.47 14.54
C VAL A 23 7.27 11.14 15.63
N ARG A 24 8.52 11.52 15.28
CA ARG A 24 9.45 12.17 16.20
C ARG A 24 9.23 13.69 16.30
N THR A 25 8.59 14.29 15.31
CA THR A 25 8.45 15.76 15.18
C THR A 25 7.00 16.24 15.27
N ALA A 26 6.02 15.39 14.99
CA ALA A 26 4.61 15.72 14.98
C ALA A 26 4.01 15.73 16.39
N ASN A 27 3.21 16.77 16.67
CA ASN A 27 2.39 16.90 17.87
C ASN A 27 0.95 17.28 17.46
N PRO A 28 -0.07 16.46 17.75
CA PRO A 28 -0.01 15.19 18.48
C PRO A 28 0.69 14.07 17.68
N ARG A 29 1.20 13.07 18.40
CA ARG A 29 1.86 11.92 17.76
C ARG A 29 0.88 11.18 16.84
N PRO A 30 1.29 10.85 15.61
CA PRO A 30 0.46 10.07 14.72
C PRO A 30 0.26 8.65 15.29
N ASP A 31 -0.99 8.20 15.29
CA ASP A 31 -1.33 6.83 15.72
C ASP A 31 -0.92 5.80 14.66
N LEU A 32 0.26 5.18 14.86
CA LEU A 32 0.78 4.17 13.93
C LEU A 32 -0.02 2.87 14.00
N GLN A 33 -0.56 2.54 15.18
CA GLN A 33 -1.31 1.30 15.40
C GLN A 33 -2.58 1.25 14.55
N ALA A 34 -3.36 2.34 14.53
CA ALA A 34 -4.55 2.46 13.70
C ALA A 34 -4.22 2.37 12.20
N ARG A 35 -3.06 2.90 11.79
CA ARG A 35 -2.60 2.81 10.39
C ARG A 35 -2.24 1.38 10.00
N PHE A 36 -1.53 0.65 10.86
CA PHE A 36 -1.25 -0.77 10.64
C PHE A 36 -2.53 -1.59 10.55
N ALA A 37 -3.48 -1.36 11.45
CA ALA A 37 -4.78 -2.04 11.44
C ALA A 37 -5.52 -1.80 10.11
N ARG A 38 -5.56 -0.54 9.65
CA ARG A 38 -6.17 -0.17 8.36
C ARG A 38 -5.53 -0.88 7.17
N ILE A 39 -4.20 -1.02 7.16
CA ILE A 39 -3.48 -1.75 6.11
C ILE A 39 -3.84 -3.24 6.13
N ASP A 40 -3.92 -3.85 7.30
CA ASP A 40 -4.33 -5.26 7.45
C ASP A 40 -5.77 -5.48 6.97
N GLU A 41 -6.70 -4.60 7.35
CA GLU A 41 -8.08 -4.66 6.89
C GLU A 41 -8.21 -4.53 5.37
N LEU A 42 -7.46 -3.60 4.77
CA LEU A 42 -7.42 -3.45 3.31
C LEU A 42 -6.80 -4.67 2.64
N ALA A 43 -5.73 -5.23 3.22
CA ALA A 43 -5.09 -6.45 2.72
C ALA A 43 -6.05 -7.65 2.71
N ARG A 44 -6.93 -7.75 3.71
CA ARG A 44 -7.95 -8.81 3.80
C ARG A 44 -9.10 -8.63 2.81
N GLN A 45 -9.34 -7.40 2.36
CA GLN A 45 -10.35 -7.06 1.35
C GLN A 45 -9.79 -7.14 -0.08
N LEU A 46 -8.53 -7.55 -0.25
CA LEU A 46 -7.96 -7.72 -1.58
C LEU A 46 -8.65 -8.88 -2.32
N PRO A 47 -8.97 -8.71 -3.62
CA PRO A 47 -9.59 -9.77 -4.40
C PRO A 47 -8.64 -10.96 -4.57
N HIS A 48 -9.19 -12.16 -4.78
CA HIS A 48 -8.38 -13.37 -5.03
C HIS A 48 -7.49 -13.30 -6.28
N GLY A 49 -7.69 -12.31 -7.16
CA GLY A 49 -6.82 -12.02 -8.30
C GLY A 49 -5.59 -11.17 -7.96
N THR A 50 -5.39 -10.80 -6.68
CA THR A 50 -4.22 -10.05 -6.24
C THR A 50 -2.95 -10.88 -6.39
N ASP A 51 -1.86 -10.20 -6.75
CA ASP A 51 -0.56 -10.83 -6.95
C ASP A 51 -0.06 -11.52 -5.67
N PRO A 52 0.40 -12.79 -5.75
CA PRO A 52 0.93 -13.50 -4.59
C PRO A 52 2.18 -12.82 -4.00
N ASN A 53 2.96 -12.06 -4.79
CA ASN A 53 4.09 -11.31 -4.27
C ASN A 53 3.61 -10.17 -3.34
N LEU A 54 2.52 -9.48 -3.70
CA LEU A 54 1.94 -8.45 -2.84
C LEU A 54 1.49 -9.04 -1.50
N LEU A 55 0.78 -10.18 -1.53
CA LEU A 55 0.35 -10.89 -0.33
C LEU A 55 1.54 -11.34 0.52
N HIS A 56 2.64 -11.76 -0.11
CA HIS A 56 3.88 -12.12 0.60
C HIS A 56 4.51 -10.91 1.29
N PHE A 57 4.58 -9.76 0.62
CA PHE A 57 5.13 -8.54 1.22
C PHE A 57 4.29 -8.07 2.42
N LEU A 58 2.96 -8.12 2.31
CA LEU A 58 2.05 -7.76 3.40
C LEU A 58 2.21 -8.71 4.61
N GLN A 59 2.27 -10.02 4.38
CA GLN A 59 2.50 -11.01 5.45
C GLN A 59 3.86 -10.83 6.15
N LYS A 60 4.91 -10.46 5.41
CA LYS A 60 6.23 -10.17 5.97
C LYS A 60 6.35 -8.78 6.58
N LYS A 61 5.26 -8.01 6.65
CA LYS A 61 5.25 -6.59 7.09
C LYS A 61 6.25 -5.73 6.32
N SER A 62 6.51 -6.10 5.07
CA SER A 62 7.45 -5.41 4.18
C SER A 62 6.70 -4.33 3.39
N TYR A 63 6.18 -3.35 4.13
CA TYR A 63 5.30 -2.29 3.60
C TYR A 63 5.95 -1.46 2.50
N GLU A 64 7.25 -1.16 2.62
CA GLU A 64 8.01 -0.44 1.59
C GLU A 64 8.03 -1.22 0.25
N LYS A 65 8.23 -2.54 0.30
CA LYS A 65 8.22 -3.39 -0.90
C LYS A 65 6.82 -3.51 -1.48
N ALA A 66 5.81 -3.68 -0.64
CA ALA A 66 4.41 -3.70 -1.06
C ALA A 66 4.02 -2.41 -1.79
N ARG A 67 4.44 -1.25 -1.25
CA ARG A 67 4.25 0.05 -1.88
C ARG A 67 4.93 0.12 -3.25
N ARG A 68 6.23 -0.20 -3.34
CA ARG A 68 6.96 -0.19 -4.62
C ARG A 68 6.36 -1.14 -5.65
N PHE A 69 5.87 -2.30 -5.22
CA PHE A 69 5.20 -3.26 -6.09
C PHE A 69 3.90 -2.68 -6.68
N LEU A 70 3.08 -2.03 -5.85
CA LEU A 70 1.85 -1.37 -6.27
C LEU A 70 2.12 -0.14 -7.16
N GLU A 71 3.12 0.67 -6.84
CA GLU A 71 3.56 1.80 -7.67
C GLU A 71 4.07 1.33 -9.04
N GLY A 72 4.86 0.26 -9.08
CA GLY A 72 5.35 -0.38 -10.30
C GLY A 72 4.20 -0.89 -11.17
N ARG A 73 3.24 -1.61 -10.59
CA ARG A 73 2.04 -2.06 -11.32
C ARG A 73 1.18 -0.90 -11.83
N GLY A 74 1.03 0.16 -11.05
CA GLY A 74 0.34 1.39 -11.48
C GLY A 74 1.02 2.02 -12.69
N ALA A 75 2.35 2.19 -12.62
CA ALA A 75 3.15 2.79 -13.69
C ALA A 75 3.23 1.92 -14.95
N GLU A 76 3.42 0.60 -14.81
CA GLU A 76 3.45 -0.35 -15.94
C GLU A 76 2.07 -0.49 -16.60
N ASN A 77 0.99 -0.54 -15.81
CA ASN A 77 -0.37 -0.57 -16.38
C ASN A 77 -0.76 0.77 -17.03
N GLN A 78 -0.23 1.91 -16.57
CA GLN A 78 -0.45 3.21 -17.22
C GLN A 78 0.32 3.33 -18.54
N ARG A 79 1.51 2.75 -18.66
CA ARG A 79 2.28 2.75 -19.91
C ARG A 79 1.81 1.69 -20.92
N GLY A 80 1.22 0.60 -20.46
CA GLY A 80 0.69 -0.47 -21.32
C GLY A 80 -0.71 -0.23 -21.90
N ASN A 81 -1.41 0.84 -21.54
CA ASN A 81 -2.78 1.11 -22.00
C ASN A 81 -2.89 2.22 -23.07
N CYS A 82 -1.78 2.66 -23.66
CA CYS A 82 -1.78 3.56 -24.80
C CYS A 82 -1.65 2.80 -26.12
N ARG A 83 -2.82 2.30 -26.57
CA ARG A 83 -3.29 2.08 -27.95
C ARG A 83 -2.61 1.04 -28.86
N GLN A 84 -3.49 0.22 -29.43
CA GLN A 84 -3.38 -0.43 -30.75
C GLN A 84 -3.16 0.59 -31.87
#